data_AF-A0A6V7INM7-F1
#
_entry.id   AF-A0A6V7INM7-F1
#
_cell.length_a   1.000
_cell.length_b   1.000
_cell.length_c   1.000
_cell.angle_alpha   90.00
_cell.angle_beta   90.00
_cell.angle_gamma   90.00
#
_symmetry.space_group_name_H-M   'P 1'
#
loop_
_entity.id
_entity.type
_entity.pdbx_description
1 polymer ?
#
loop_
_entity_poly.entity_id
_entity_poly.type
_entity_poly.pdbx_seq_one_letter_code
_entity_poly.pdbx_strand_id
1 'polypeptide(L)'
;IPVMTSPKTRDVGIQTVSSKRTLNDIDEYKRREKNLKKRLKRAEQKIQELDTIVKAQMRETEIDIIANAINKYIPEDKRDIFLNELSHHVSPSMKKNYECNIKDFAMAIYLTSKPAYDHLREKMTLPHPATIRKWLS
;
A
#
# COMPACT_ATOMS: atom_id res chain seq x y z
N ILE A 1 72.46 56.63 -30.31
CA ILE A 1 71.38 55.65 -30.63
C ILE A 1 71.32 54.69 -29.44
N PRO A 2 70.25 54.67 -28.62
CA PRO A 2 70.18 53.90 -27.39
C PRO A 2 69.69 52.46 -27.61
N VAL A 3 70.19 51.56 -26.76
CA VAL A 3 69.93 50.12 -26.72
C VAL A 3 68.49 49.85 -26.24
N MET A 4 67.72 49.08 -27.03
CA MET A 4 66.41 48.57 -26.60
C MET A 4 66.61 47.45 -25.57
N THR A 5 66.30 47.74 -24.31
CA THR A 5 66.12 46.70 -23.29
C THR A 5 64.65 46.36 -23.18
N SER A 6 64.33 45.10 -23.47
CA SER A 6 63.00 44.49 -23.35
C SER A 6 62.44 44.60 -21.91
N PRO A 7 61.14 44.85 -21.74
CA PRO A 7 60.55 44.95 -20.40
C PRO A 7 60.46 43.57 -19.77
N LYS A 8 61.14 43.39 -18.63
CA LYS A 8 60.99 42.22 -17.76
C LYS A 8 59.53 42.08 -17.33
N THR A 9 58.85 41.04 -17.81
CA THR A 9 57.57 40.58 -17.27
C THR A 9 57.76 40.24 -15.79
N ARG A 10 57.17 41.05 -14.92
CA ARG A 10 57.09 40.74 -13.49
C ARG A 10 56.07 39.62 -13.35
N ASP A 11 56.53 38.46 -12.92
CA ASP A 11 55.68 37.37 -12.46
C ASP A 11 54.97 37.86 -11.19
N VAL A 12 53.74 38.34 -11.35
CA VAL A 12 52.89 38.71 -10.22
C VAL A 12 52.32 37.40 -9.69
N GLY A 13 53.08 36.73 -8.83
CA GLY A 13 52.59 35.60 -8.06
C GLY A 13 51.31 36.01 -7.36
N ILE A 14 50.18 35.45 -7.80
CA ILE A 14 48.89 35.60 -7.13
C ILE A 14 49.02 34.83 -5.81
N GLN A 15 49.50 35.50 -4.78
CA GLN A 15 49.51 34.97 -3.43
C GLN A 15 48.06 35.04 -2.93
N THR A 16 47.28 34.01 -3.20
CA THR A 16 45.96 33.82 -2.59
C THR A 16 46.18 33.58 -1.11
N VAL A 17 46.15 34.65 -0.32
CA VAL A 17 46.10 34.57 1.14
C VAL A 17 44.69 34.10 1.50
N SER A 18 44.46 32.78 1.44
CA SER A 18 43.22 32.19 1.91
C SER A 18 43.16 32.40 3.42
N SER A 19 42.33 33.37 3.85
CA SER A 19 42.06 33.60 5.27
C SER A 19 41.52 32.30 5.90
N LYS A 20 41.98 31.96 7.11
CA LYS A 20 41.48 30.77 7.85
C LYS A 20 39.95 30.74 7.93
N ARG A 21 39.29 31.91 7.93
CA ARG A 21 37.82 32.02 7.87
C ARG A 21 37.25 31.47 6.57
N THR A 22 37.81 31.83 5.42
CA THR A 22 37.38 31.36 4.09
C THR A 22 37.55 29.85 3.91
N LEU A 23 38.60 29.26 4.48
CA LEU A 23 38.80 27.80 4.49
C LEU A 23 37.77 27.08 5.37
N ASN A 24 37.48 27.63 6.55
CA ASN A 24 36.45 27.09 7.45
C ASN A 24 35.05 27.16 6.81
N ASP A 25 34.73 28.25 6.11
CA ASP A 25 33.45 28.42 5.41
C ASP A 25 33.31 27.37 4.29
N ILE A 26 34.37 27.13 3.51
CA ILE A 26 34.39 26.09 2.46
C ILE A 26 34.13 24.69 3.04
N ASP A 27 34.75 24.37 4.18
CA ASP A 27 34.54 23.08 4.83
C ASP A 27 33.14 22.95 5.44
N GLU A 28 32.57 24.03 5.95
CA GLU A 28 31.19 24.08 6.40
C GLU A 28 30.21 23.87 5.23
N TYR A 29 30.42 24.54 4.11
CA TYR A 29 29.61 24.36 2.90
C TYR A 29 29.68 22.93 2.38
N LYS A 30 30.87 22.31 2.33
CA LYS A 30 31.04 20.89 1.94
C LYS A 30 30.29 19.94 2.88
N ARG A 31 30.34 20.18 4.19
CA ARG A 31 29.58 19.38 5.18
C ARG A 31 28.08 19.54 4.98
N ARG A 32 27.62 20.76 4.75
CA ARG A 32 26.21 21.08 4.49
C ARG A 32 25.72 20.42 3.20
N GLU A 33 26.47 20.53 2.12
CA GLU A 33 26.18 19.89 0.83
C GLU A 33 26.09 18.37 0.98
N LYS A 34 27.04 17.74 1.68
CA LYS A 34 27.03 16.30 1.96
C LYS A 34 25.79 15.88 2.75
N ASN A 35 25.39 16.67 3.75
CA ASN A 35 24.19 16.41 4.53
C ASN A 35 22.91 16.58 3.71
N LEU A 36 22.83 17.61 2.87
CA LEU A 36 21.71 17.84 1.96
C LEU A 36 21.58 16.69 0.96
N LYS A 37 22.67 16.25 0.33
CA LYS A 37 22.69 15.08 -0.57
C LYS A 37 22.20 13.80 0.11
N LYS A 38 22.63 13.56 1.35
CA LYS A 38 22.16 12.41 2.14
C LYS A 38 20.67 12.49 2.44
N ARG A 39 20.16 13.67 2.80
CA ARG A 39 18.73 13.89 3.07
C ARG A 39 17.90 13.69 1.80
N LEU A 40 18.36 14.23 0.68
CA LEU A 40 17.72 14.06 -0.62
C LEU A 40 17.64 12.57 -0.98
N LYS A 41 18.75 11.85 -0.90
CA LYS A 41 18.77 10.41 -1.18
C LYS A 41 17.81 9.60 -0.30
N ARG A 42 17.72 9.92 0.99
CA ARG A 42 16.76 9.26 1.90
C ARG A 42 15.31 9.59 1.54
N ALA A 43 15.03 10.83 1.16
CA ALA A 43 13.70 11.23 0.72
C ALA A 43 13.31 10.52 -0.59
N GLU A 44 14.21 10.46 -1.58
CA GLU A 44 14.02 9.71 -2.82
C GLU A 44 13.74 8.23 -2.56
N GLN A 45 14.52 7.60 -1.69
CA GLN A 45 14.29 6.21 -1.28
C GLN A 45 12.91 6.02 -0.64
N LYS A 46 12.47 6.97 0.20
CA LYS A 46 11.15 6.87 0.83
C LYS A 46 10.02 7.06 -0.19
N ILE A 47 10.18 7.97 -1.14
CA ILE A 47 9.24 8.15 -2.25
C ILE A 47 9.14 6.86 -3.07
N GLN A 48 10.26 6.22 -3.37
CA GLN A 48 10.29 4.99 -4.17
C GLN A 48 9.66 3.80 -3.42
N GLU A 49 9.88 3.70 -2.11
CA GLU A 49 9.22 2.73 -1.25
C GLU A 49 7.70 2.94 -1.25
N LEU A 50 7.25 4.19 -1.05
CA LEU A 50 5.82 4.54 -1.07
C LEU A 50 5.18 4.30 -2.43
N ASP A 51 5.86 4.63 -3.53
CA ASP A 51 5.40 4.35 -4.89
C ASP A 51 5.23 2.84 -5.13
N THR A 52 6.12 2.02 -4.56
CA THR A 52 6.00 0.56 -4.63
C THR A 52 4.78 0.05 -3.85
N ILE A 53 4.53 0.58 -2.65
CA ILE A 53 3.37 0.24 -1.83
C ILE A 53 2.07 0.66 -2.53
N VAL A 54 2.02 1.88 -3.07
CA VAL A 54 0.86 2.39 -3.82
C VAL A 54 0.62 1.53 -5.05
N LYS A 55 1.65 1.19 -5.83
CA LYS A 55 1.52 0.28 -6.99
C LYS A 55 1.12 -1.15 -6.63
N ALA A 56 1.40 -1.59 -5.40
CA ALA A 56 0.91 -2.87 -4.90
C ALA A 56 -0.57 -2.78 -4.50
N GLN A 57 -1.01 -1.68 -3.91
CA GLN A 57 -2.42 -1.42 -3.56
C GLN A 57 -3.31 -1.02 -4.75
N MET A 58 -2.75 -0.40 -5.78
CA MET A 58 -3.47 0.00 -7.01
C MET A 58 -3.64 -1.13 -8.02
N ARG A 59 -2.98 -2.28 -7.80
CA ARG A 59 -3.37 -3.50 -8.50
C ARG A 59 -4.66 -3.96 -7.85
N GLU A 60 -5.79 -3.64 -8.48
CA GLU A 60 -7.08 -4.27 -8.16
C GLU A 60 -6.83 -5.76 -7.94
N THR A 61 -7.03 -6.20 -6.71
CA THR A 61 -7.00 -7.62 -6.42
C THR A 61 -8.19 -8.24 -7.13
N GLU A 62 -8.11 -9.50 -7.58
CA GLU A 62 -9.27 -10.18 -8.19
C GLU A 62 -10.52 -10.10 -7.28
N ILE A 63 -10.30 -10.05 -5.97
CA ILE A 63 -11.29 -9.82 -4.93
C ILE A 63 -11.97 -8.45 -5.07
N ASP A 64 -11.24 -7.38 -5.37
CA ASP A 64 -11.80 -6.03 -5.54
C ASP A 64 -12.67 -5.94 -6.78
N ILE A 65 -12.27 -6.61 -7.87
CA ILE A 65 -13.05 -6.74 -9.10
C ILE A 65 -14.37 -7.47 -8.81
N ILE A 66 -14.29 -8.59 -8.08
CA ILE A 66 -15.47 -9.38 -7.70
C ILE A 66 -16.37 -8.59 -6.73
N ALA A 67 -15.81 -7.90 -5.75
CA ALA A 67 -16.56 -7.05 -4.81
C ALA A 67 -17.27 -5.90 -5.55
N ASN A 68 -16.60 -5.25 -6.51
CA ASN A 68 -17.20 -4.22 -7.35
C ASN A 68 -18.31 -4.78 -8.23
N ALA A 69 -18.15 -5.99 -8.79
CA ALA A 69 -19.21 -6.66 -9.54
C ALA A 69 -20.42 -6.99 -8.65
N ILE A 70 -20.20 -7.48 -7.43
CA ILE A 70 -21.26 -7.72 -6.44
C ILE A 70 -22.02 -6.42 -6.15
N ASN A 71 -21.30 -5.33 -5.88
CA ASN A 71 -21.90 -4.03 -5.60
C ASN A 71 -22.66 -3.45 -6.82
N LYS A 72 -22.26 -3.78 -8.04
CA LYS A 72 -22.89 -3.26 -9.26
C LYS A 72 -24.14 -4.04 -9.67
N TYR A 73 -24.09 -5.37 -9.59
CA TYR A 73 -25.13 -6.24 -10.17
C TYR A 73 -26.08 -6.81 -9.12
N ILE A 74 -25.69 -6.85 -7.84
CA ILE A 74 -26.49 -7.45 -6.79
C ILE A 74 -27.22 -6.34 -6.01
N PRO A 75 -28.54 -6.48 -5.78
CA PRO A 75 -29.31 -5.60 -4.90
C PRO A 75 -28.73 -5.53 -3.49
N GLU A 76 -28.79 -4.35 -2.86
CA GLU A 76 -28.14 -4.05 -1.58
C GLU A 76 -28.55 -5.01 -0.45
N ASP A 77 -29.82 -5.42 -0.42
CA ASP A 77 -30.40 -6.37 0.54
C ASP A 77 -29.80 -7.78 0.46
N LYS A 78 -29.08 -8.11 -0.63
CA LYS A 78 -28.51 -9.44 -0.87
C LYS A 78 -26.99 -9.43 -0.96
N ARG A 79 -26.35 -8.26 -1.01
CA ARG A 79 -24.88 -8.13 -1.18
C ARG A 79 -24.13 -8.82 -0.06
N ASP A 80 -24.62 -8.69 1.18
CA ASP A 80 -23.95 -9.18 2.37
C ASP A 80 -23.67 -10.68 2.30
N ILE A 81 -24.59 -11.48 1.71
CA ILE A 81 -24.38 -12.91 1.54
C ILE A 81 -23.17 -13.19 0.65
N PHE A 82 -23.01 -12.45 -0.44
CA PHE A 82 -21.92 -12.64 -1.39
C PHE A 82 -20.60 -12.04 -0.91
N LEU A 83 -20.64 -10.89 -0.26
CA LEU A 83 -19.45 -10.27 0.34
C LEU A 83 -18.88 -11.14 1.47
N ASN A 84 -19.75 -11.79 2.24
CA ASN A 84 -19.31 -12.69 3.28
C ASN A 84 -18.77 -14.01 2.70
N GLU A 85 -19.34 -14.54 1.61
CA GLU A 85 -18.73 -15.69 0.90
C GLU A 85 -17.34 -15.32 0.37
N LEU A 86 -17.20 -14.13 -0.21
CA LEU A 86 -15.93 -13.62 -0.71
C LEU A 86 -14.88 -13.50 0.40
N SER A 87 -15.26 -12.99 1.58
CA SER A 87 -14.35 -12.86 2.73
C SER A 87 -13.87 -14.22 3.26
N HIS A 88 -14.74 -15.23 3.25
CA HIS A 88 -14.40 -16.60 3.68
C HIS A 88 -13.48 -17.32 2.70
N HIS A 89 -13.56 -17.03 1.40
CA HIS A 89 -12.62 -17.57 0.40
C HIS A 89 -11.20 -17.03 0.58
N VAL A 90 -11.05 -15.77 1.02
CA VAL A 90 -9.76 -15.11 1.21
C VAL A 90 -9.07 -15.55 2.50
N SER A 91 -9.84 -15.81 3.57
CA SER A 91 -9.30 -16.25 4.86
C SER A 91 -10.12 -17.38 5.49
N PRO A 92 -9.85 -18.64 5.12
CA PRO A 92 -10.57 -19.81 5.63
C PRO A 92 -10.41 -20.02 7.15
N SER A 93 -9.39 -19.39 7.75
CA SER A 93 -9.06 -19.51 9.17
C SER A 93 -9.81 -18.53 10.07
N MET A 94 -10.52 -17.55 9.52
CA MET A 94 -11.32 -16.64 10.35
C MET A 94 -12.54 -17.38 10.91
N LYS A 95 -12.83 -17.15 12.19
CA LYS A 95 -14.07 -17.67 12.80
C LYS A 95 -15.25 -17.18 11.96
N LYS A 96 -16.09 -18.12 11.54
CA LYS A 96 -17.32 -17.86 10.77
C LYS A 96 -18.29 -17.07 11.65
N ASN A 97 -18.19 -15.74 11.62
CA ASN A 97 -19.17 -14.86 12.20
C ASN A 97 -20.30 -14.75 11.19
N TYR A 98 -21.31 -15.61 11.34
CA TYR A 98 -22.52 -15.52 10.55
C TYR A 98 -23.25 -14.24 10.94
N GLU A 99 -23.17 -13.23 10.07
CA GLU A 99 -23.98 -12.02 10.19
C GLU A 99 -25.47 -12.37 10.15
N CYS A 100 -26.30 -11.50 10.72
CA CYS A 100 -27.75 -11.72 10.84
C CYS A 100 -28.40 -12.15 9.52
N ASN A 101 -27.95 -11.57 8.39
CA ASN A 101 -28.51 -11.85 7.07
C ASN A 101 -28.27 -13.30 6.61
N ILE A 102 -27.12 -13.90 6.93
CA ILE A 102 -26.85 -15.32 6.62
C ILE A 102 -27.64 -16.23 7.54
N LYS A 103 -27.81 -15.84 8.81
CA LYS A 103 -28.60 -16.61 9.77
C LYS A 103 -30.06 -16.72 9.30
N ASP A 104 -30.66 -15.61 8.91
CA ASP A 104 -32.04 -15.55 8.45
C ASP A 104 -32.23 -16.30 7.13
N PHE A 105 -31.31 -16.12 6.18
CA PHE A 105 -31.31 -16.86 4.92
C PHE A 105 -31.18 -18.38 5.13
N ALA A 106 -30.22 -18.80 5.97
CA ALA A 106 -29.98 -20.21 6.26
C ALA A 106 -31.18 -20.85 6.97
N MET A 107 -31.81 -20.15 7.91
CA MET A 107 -33.02 -20.60 8.59
C MET A 107 -34.20 -20.71 7.63
N ALA A 108 -34.42 -19.69 6.78
CA ALA A 108 -35.50 -19.70 5.81
C ALA A 108 -35.41 -20.92 4.88
N ILE A 109 -34.25 -21.15 4.26
CA ILE A 109 -34.07 -22.29 3.36
C ILE A 109 -34.18 -23.62 4.11
N TYR A 110 -33.58 -23.74 5.29
CA TYR A 110 -33.63 -24.98 6.07
C TYR A 110 -35.06 -25.37 6.47
N LEU A 111 -35.90 -24.39 6.80
CA LEU A 111 -37.30 -24.60 7.15
C LEU A 111 -38.18 -24.87 5.93
N THR A 112 -37.91 -24.23 4.79
CA THR A 112 -38.69 -24.43 3.56
C THR A 112 -38.34 -25.74 2.85
N SER A 113 -37.04 -26.05 2.73
CA SER A 113 -36.57 -27.25 2.02
C SER A 113 -35.17 -27.65 2.49
N LYS A 114 -35.13 -28.66 3.36
CA LYS A 114 -33.89 -29.28 3.80
C LYS A 114 -33.02 -29.84 2.65
N PRO A 115 -33.57 -30.52 1.63
CA PRO A 115 -32.76 -30.97 0.49
C PRO A 115 -32.10 -29.82 -0.27
N ALA A 116 -32.80 -28.69 -0.43
CA ALA A 116 -32.23 -27.51 -1.07
C ALA A 116 -31.11 -26.89 -0.22
N TYR A 117 -31.28 -26.88 1.10
CA TYR A 117 -30.25 -26.42 2.04
C TYR A 117 -28.98 -27.26 1.94
N ASP A 118 -29.11 -28.58 1.97
CA ASP A 118 -27.98 -29.51 1.92
C ASP A 118 -27.20 -29.36 0.61
N HIS A 119 -27.91 -29.21 -0.52
CA HIS A 119 -27.29 -28.93 -1.83
C HIS A 119 -26.57 -27.57 -1.88
N LEU A 120 -27.16 -26.53 -1.29
CA LEU A 120 -26.54 -25.20 -1.28
C LEU A 120 -25.29 -25.15 -0.39
N ARG A 121 -25.27 -25.95 0.68
CA ARG A 121 -24.13 -26.08 1.58
C ARG A 121 -22.90 -26.72 0.93
N GLU A 122 -23.07 -27.48 -0.15
CA GLU A 122 -21.94 -27.98 -0.94
C GLU A 122 -21.26 -26.86 -1.76
N LYS A 123 -21.99 -25.78 -2.04
CA LYS A 123 -21.55 -24.70 -2.94
C LYS A 123 -21.20 -23.39 -2.24
N MET A 124 -21.73 -23.17 -1.04
CA MET A 124 -21.55 -21.94 -0.27
C MET A 124 -21.21 -22.25 1.20
N THR A 125 -20.56 -21.30 1.87
CA THR A 125 -20.20 -21.40 3.29
C THR A 125 -21.38 -21.20 4.24
N LEU A 126 -22.36 -22.11 4.18
CA LEU A 126 -23.51 -22.10 5.08
C LEU A 126 -23.23 -22.73 6.45
N PRO A 127 -23.99 -22.35 7.49
CA PRO A 127 -23.96 -23.01 8.80
C PRO A 127 -24.14 -24.53 8.75
N HIS A 128 -23.74 -25.24 9.81
CA HIS A 128 -24.11 -26.64 9.92
C HIS A 128 -25.58 -26.76 10.34
N PRO A 129 -26.35 -27.77 9.90
CA PRO A 129 -27.73 -27.99 10.37
C PRO A 129 -27.86 -28.08 11.91
N ALA A 130 -26.82 -28.55 12.60
CA ALA A 130 -26.78 -28.54 14.06
C ALA A 130 -26.75 -27.10 14.64
N THR A 131 -26.03 -26.20 13.98
CA THR A 131 -26.00 -24.76 14.32
C THR A 131 -27.38 -24.14 14.12
N ILE A 132 -28.07 -24.48 13.03
CA ILE A 132 -29.44 -24.01 12.78
C ILE A 132 -30.40 -24.53 13.84
N ARG A 133 -30.33 -25.82 14.20
CA ARG A 133 -31.16 -26.37 15.28
C ARG A 133 -30.93 -25.66 16.61
N LYS A 134 -29.70 -25.25 16.91
CA LYS A 134 -29.38 -24.43 18.10
C LYS A 134 -30.01 -23.03 18.04
N TRP A 135 -30.20 -22.47 16.85
CA TRP A 135 -30.84 -21.16 16.69
C TRP A 135 -32.37 -21.21 16.77
N LEU A 136 -32.95 -22.38 16.51
CA LEU A 136 -34.39 -22.63 16.61
C LEU A 136 -34.86 -23.01 18.02
N SER A 137 -33.92 -23.42 18.88
CA SER A 137 -34.16 -23.73 20.30
C SER A 137 -34.01 -22.50 21.18
#